data_AF-A0AAU7QFJ8-F1
#
_entry.id   AF-A0AAU7QFJ8-F1
#
_cell.length_a   1.000
_cell.length_b   1.000
_cell.length_c   1.000
_cell.angle_alpha   90.00
_cell.angle_beta   90.00
_cell.angle_gamma   90.00
#
_symmetry.space_group_name_H-M   'P 1'
#
loop_
_entity.id
_entity.type
_entity.pdbx_description
1 polymer ?
#
loop_
_entity_poly.entity_id
_entity_poly.type
_entity_poly.pdbx_seq_one_letter_code
_entity_poly.pdbx_strand_id
1 'polypeptide(L)'
;MGTFDDNRRTHEARVGSFRRIAFTLAPRKEDFGLARTVERFPFVPADKDRLAQDCYEAYNIQVAALAQRATATGIKRLVIGVSGGLDSTQALIVAAKAADRMHLPRENIIACTLPGFGTSDETWQNALSLIASLGASHREIDIRPAALRMLEDIGHPYAQGEKGLRRHF
;
A
#
# COMPACT_ATOMS: atom_id res chain seq x y z
N MET A 1 -12.25 -18.49 24.52
CA MET A 1 -12.59 -18.55 25.96
C MET A 1 -11.31 -18.91 26.70
N GLY A 2 -10.90 -18.10 27.68
CA GLY A 2 -9.57 -18.17 28.31
C GLY A 2 -8.82 -16.83 28.21
N THR A 3 -9.33 -15.78 28.86
CA THR A 3 -8.62 -14.50 28.96
C THR A 3 -7.52 -14.58 30.03
N PHE A 4 -6.62 -13.59 30.07
CA PHE A 4 -5.64 -13.49 31.16
C PHE A 4 -6.30 -13.39 32.55
N ASP A 5 -7.46 -12.73 32.66
CA ASP A 5 -8.18 -12.63 33.93
C ASP A 5 -8.82 -13.98 34.35
N ASP A 6 -9.34 -14.76 33.39
CA ASP A 6 -9.86 -16.12 33.66
C ASP A 6 -8.76 -17.03 34.22
N ASN A 7 -7.55 -16.99 33.65
CA ASN A 7 -6.40 -17.75 34.14
C ASN A 7 -5.94 -17.27 35.53
N ARG A 8 -5.93 -15.95 35.78
CA ARG A 8 -5.57 -15.38 37.09
C ARG A 8 -6.51 -15.88 38.18
N ARG A 9 -7.83 -15.87 37.95
CA ARG A 9 -8.83 -16.34 38.91
C ARG A 9 -8.73 -17.85 39.14
N THR A 10 -8.58 -18.62 38.06
CA THR A 10 -8.45 -20.09 38.15
C THR A 10 -7.23 -20.53 38.95
N HIS A 11 -6.14 -19.77 38.89
CA HIS A 11 -4.90 -20.09 39.59
C HIS A 11 -4.66 -19.26 40.85
N GLU A 12 -5.64 -18.49 41.32
CA GLU A 12 -5.49 -17.56 42.44
C GLU A 12 -4.96 -18.23 43.72
N ALA A 13 -5.54 -19.37 44.11
CA ALA A 13 -5.10 -20.14 45.28
C ALA A 13 -3.66 -20.68 45.12
N ARG A 14 -3.30 -21.13 43.91
CA ARG A 14 -1.97 -21.66 43.58
C ARG A 14 -0.91 -20.55 43.54
N VAL A 15 -1.27 -19.38 43.03
CA VAL A 15 -0.36 -18.22 42.98
C VAL A 15 -0.22 -17.58 44.37
N GLY A 16 -1.28 -17.61 45.18
CA GLY A 16 -1.29 -17.13 46.56
C GLY A 16 -0.35 -17.89 47.50
N SER A 17 -0.08 -19.18 47.23
CA SER A 17 0.84 -20.00 48.03
C SER A 17 2.33 -19.75 47.77
N PHE A 18 2.70 -18.96 46.76
CA PHE A 18 4.10 -18.66 46.51
C PHE A 18 4.66 -17.66 47.51
N ARG A 19 5.85 -17.94 48.04
CA ARG A 19 6.64 -16.98 48.79
C ARG A 19 7.01 -15.80 47.88
N ARG A 20 6.59 -14.60 48.26
CA ARG A 20 7.01 -13.35 47.59
C ARG A 20 8.26 -12.82 48.29
N ILE A 21 9.31 -12.56 47.51
CA ILE A 21 10.55 -11.95 47.99
C ILE A 21 10.68 -10.60 47.30
N ALA A 22 10.51 -9.53 48.08
CA ALA A 22 10.72 -8.18 47.59
C ALA A 22 12.22 -7.89 47.47
N PHE A 23 12.60 -7.17 46.41
CA PHE A 23 13.93 -6.62 46.26
C PHE A 23 13.85 -5.23 45.62
N THR A 24 14.88 -4.42 45.84
CA THR A 24 15.00 -3.10 45.25
C THR A 24 16.07 -3.16 44.16
N LEU A 25 15.66 -2.93 42.90
CA LEU A 25 16.58 -2.96 41.76
C LEU A 25 17.60 -1.81 41.78
N ALA A 26 17.22 -0.65 42.31
CA ALA A 26 18.04 0.57 42.38
C ALA A 26 18.87 0.84 41.10
N PRO A 27 18.23 0.90 39.91
CA PRO A 27 18.96 1.11 38.67
C PRO A 27 19.63 2.50 38.67
N ARG A 28 20.82 2.57 38.07
CA ARG A 28 21.52 3.85 37.87
C ARG A 28 20.75 4.70 36.85
N LYS A 29 20.76 6.03 37.04
CA LYS A 29 20.02 7.02 36.21
C LYS A 29 20.91 7.77 35.22
N GLU A 30 22.14 7.30 35.01
CA GLU A 30 23.07 7.87 34.02
C GLU A 30 22.75 7.36 32.60
N ASP A 31 23.19 8.08 31.57
CA ASP A 31 23.02 7.66 30.18
C ASP A 31 24.07 6.60 29.82
N PHE A 32 23.61 5.38 29.55
CA PHE A 32 24.46 4.25 29.13
C PHE A 32 24.42 4.00 27.62
N GLY A 33 23.71 4.85 26.87
CA GLY A 33 23.25 4.51 25.53
C GLY A 33 22.27 3.34 25.53
N LEU A 34 22.01 2.80 24.34
CA LEU A 34 21.07 1.70 24.12
C LEU A 34 21.81 0.48 23.57
N ALA A 35 21.95 -0.57 24.37
CA ALA A 35 22.50 -1.87 23.96
C ALA A 35 21.45 -2.71 23.20
N ARG A 36 20.92 -2.15 22.10
CA ARG A 36 19.93 -2.79 21.23
C ARG A 36 20.11 -2.29 19.81
N THR A 37 20.11 -3.21 18.84
CA THR A 37 20.01 -2.84 17.42
C THR A 37 18.63 -2.24 17.15
N VAL A 38 18.60 -1.02 16.62
CA VAL A 38 17.38 -0.34 16.20
C VAL A 38 17.43 -0.22 14.68
N GLU A 39 16.60 -1.02 14.00
CA GLU A 39 16.46 -0.95 12.54
C GLU A 39 15.95 0.42 12.11
N ARG A 40 16.56 0.99 11.07
CA ARG A 40 16.10 2.28 10.50
C ARG A 40 14.75 2.16 9.82
N PHE A 41 14.48 0.99 9.22
CA PHE A 41 13.25 0.70 8.50
C PHE A 41 12.58 -0.53 9.11
N PRO A 42 11.64 -0.36 10.05
CA PRO A 42 10.99 -1.49 10.73
C PRO A 42 10.27 -2.46 9.79
N PHE A 43 9.90 -2.01 8.58
CA PHE A 43 9.22 -2.82 7.55
C PHE A 43 10.13 -3.26 6.40
N VAL A 44 11.41 -2.86 6.42
CA VAL A 44 12.39 -3.20 5.37
C VAL A 44 13.66 -3.70 6.07
N PRO A 45 13.75 -5.01 6.33
CA PRO A 45 14.91 -5.59 7.02
C PRO A 45 16.23 -5.22 6.33
N ALA A 46 17.27 -4.93 7.13
CA ALA A 46 18.62 -4.71 6.61
C ALA A 46 19.27 -6.00 6.09
N ASP A 47 18.85 -7.15 6.64
CA ASP A 47 19.26 -8.47 6.16
C ASP A 47 18.61 -8.77 4.80
N LYS A 48 19.44 -9.04 3.78
CA LYS A 48 18.99 -9.16 2.38
C LYS A 48 18.14 -10.41 2.14
N ASP A 49 18.47 -11.52 2.80
CA ASP A 49 17.74 -12.77 2.62
C ASP A 49 16.36 -12.66 3.26
N ARG A 50 16.30 -12.02 4.44
CA ARG A 50 15.04 -11.69 5.11
C ARG A 50 14.20 -10.71 4.29
N LEU A 51 14.81 -9.66 3.75
CA LEU A 51 14.12 -8.70 2.89
C LEU A 51 13.53 -9.39 1.64
N ALA A 52 14.29 -10.26 0.99
CA ALA A 52 13.80 -11.02 -0.17
C ALA A 52 12.61 -11.91 0.20
N GLN A 53 12.68 -12.59 1.36
CA GLN A 53 11.58 -13.41 1.87
C GLN A 53 10.34 -12.57 2.20
N ASP A 54 10.50 -11.44 2.90
CA ASP A 54 9.40 -10.54 3.25
C ASP A 54 8.74 -9.95 1.99
N CYS A 55 9.52 -9.57 0.97
CA CYS A 55 9.00 -9.12 -0.32
C CYS A 55 8.23 -10.23 -1.06
N TYR A 56 8.74 -11.46 -1.05
CA TYR A 56 8.05 -12.61 -1.63
C TYR A 56 6.70 -12.86 -0.93
N GLU A 57 6.67 -12.85 0.40
CA GLU A 57 5.45 -13.04 1.19
C GLU A 57 4.44 -11.92 0.94
N ALA A 58 4.88 -10.66 1.05
CA ALA A 58 4.00 -9.50 0.85
C ALA A 58 3.37 -9.49 -0.55
N TYR A 59 4.15 -9.75 -1.59
CA TYR A 59 3.64 -9.83 -2.96
C TYR A 59 2.60 -10.95 -3.12
N ASN A 60 2.89 -12.14 -2.60
CA ASN A 60 1.98 -13.28 -2.71
C ASN A 60 0.68 -13.07 -1.92
N ILE A 61 0.73 -12.41 -0.76
CA ILE A 61 -0.45 -12.01 0.01
C ILE A 61 -1.34 -11.07 -0.82
N GLN A 62 -0.77 -10.05 -1.45
CA GLN A 62 -1.51 -9.12 -2.31
C GLN A 62 -2.20 -9.83 -3.48
N VAL A 63 -1.47 -10.71 -4.17
CA VAL A 63 -2.00 -11.50 -5.30
C VAL A 63 -3.14 -12.42 -4.84
N ALA A 64 -2.94 -13.15 -3.75
CA ALA A 64 -3.94 -14.08 -3.22
C ALA A 64 -5.21 -13.35 -2.77
N ALA A 65 -5.06 -12.21 -2.08
CA ALA A 65 -6.19 -11.41 -1.63
C ALA A 65 -7.02 -10.86 -2.81
N LEU A 66 -6.37 -10.35 -3.86
CA LEU A 66 -7.06 -9.85 -5.04
C LEU A 66 -7.78 -10.98 -5.80
N ALA A 67 -7.11 -12.12 -6.01
CA ALA A 67 -7.72 -13.27 -6.67
C ALA A 67 -8.94 -13.81 -5.90
N GLN A 68 -8.81 -13.91 -4.57
CA GLN A 68 -9.92 -14.32 -3.69
C GLN A 68 -11.09 -13.35 -3.79
N ARG A 69 -10.84 -12.03 -3.75
CA ARG A 69 -11.88 -11.02 -3.89
C ARG A 69 -12.59 -11.15 -5.23
N ALA A 70 -11.86 -11.20 -6.33
CA ALA A 70 -12.43 -11.26 -7.68
C ALA A 70 -13.26 -12.54 -7.89
N THR A 71 -12.78 -13.67 -7.38
CA THR A 71 -13.50 -14.95 -7.42
C THR A 71 -14.79 -14.89 -6.60
N ALA A 72 -14.71 -14.38 -5.36
CA ALA A 72 -15.86 -14.30 -4.46
C ALA A 72 -16.96 -13.35 -4.97
N THR A 73 -16.61 -12.30 -5.71
CA THR A 73 -17.56 -11.35 -6.28
C THR A 73 -17.97 -11.67 -7.72
N GLY A 74 -17.35 -12.67 -8.37
CA GLY A 74 -17.58 -12.99 -9.77
C GLY A 74 -17.11 -11.91 -10.76
N ILE A 75 -16.24 -10.99 -10.33
CA ILE A 75 -15.71 -9.93 -11.19
C ILE A 75 -14.76 -10.54 -12.22
N LYS A 76 -15.02 -10.24 -13.50
CA LYS A 76 -14.20 -10.70 -14.63
C LYS A 76 -13.34 -9.62 -15.26
N ARG A 77 -13.43 -8.36 -14.79
CA ARG A 77 -12.64 -7.24 -15.31
C ARG A 77 -12.05 -6.44 -14.16
N LEU A 78 -10.75 -6.19 -14.20
CA LEU A 78 -10.04 -5.41 -13.19
C LEU A 78 -9.75 -4.03 -13.75
N VAL A 79 -10.38 -2.98 -13.21
CA VAL A 79 -10.18 -1.60 -13.67
C VAL A 79 -9.20 -0.90 -12.72
N ILE A 80 -8.16 -0.29 -13.24
CA ILE A 80 -7.13 0.38 -12.44
C ILE A 80 -6.62 1.65 -13.14
N GLY A 81 -6.50 2.75 -12.39
CA GLY A 81 -5.81 3.95 -12.84
C GLY A 81 -4.29 3.80 -12.72
N VAL A 82 -3.55 4.08 -13.77
CA VAL A 82 -2.09 3.94 -13.82
C VAL A 82 -1.46 5.30 -14.11
N SER A 83 -0.72 5.83 -13.13
CA SER A 83 -0.08 7.15 -13.22
C SER A 83 1.41 7.08 -13.58
N GLY A 84 2.02 5.89 -13.53
CA GLY A 84 3.47 5.70 -13.67
C GLY A 84 4.23 5.83 -12.35
N GLY A 85 3.55 6.11 -11.24
CA GLY A 85 4.13 6.04 -9.89
C GLY A 85 4.29 4.61 -9.37
N LEU A 86 5.09 4.45 -8.32
CA LEU A 86 5.40 3.17 -7.67
C LEU A 86 4.14 2.37 -7.32
N ASP A 87 3.18 3.00 -6.65
CA ASP A 87 2.00 2.30 -6.12
C ASP A 87 1.11 1.72 -7.23
N SER A 88 0.79 2.55 -8.24
CA SER A 88 -0.04 2.12 -9.38
C SER A 88 0.67 1.06 -10.24
N THR A 89 2.01 1.15 -10.33
CA THR A 89 2.85 0.15 -11.00
C THR A 89 2.78 -1.19 -10.29
N GLN A 90 3.00 -1.20 -8.96
CA GLN A 90 2.94 -2.41 -8.15
C GLN A 90 1.53 -3.03 -8.20
N ALA A 91 0.49 -2.21 -8.08
CA ALA A 91 -0.89 -2.67 -8.14
C ALA A 91 -1.23 -3.30 -9.50
N LEU A 92 -0.73 -2.75 -10.61
CA LEU A 92 -0.90 -3.34 -11.94
C LEU A 92 -0.16 -4.68 -12.09
N ILE A 93 1.06 -4.80 -11.56
CA ILE A 93 1.83 -6.05 -11.56
C ILE A 93 1.11 -7.14 -10.73
N VAL A 94 0.56 -6.76 -9.57
CA VAL A 94 -0.26 -7.66 -8.75
C VAL A 94 -1.53 -8.08 -9.50
N ALA A 95 -2.21 -7.15 -10.18
CA ALA A 95 -3.40 -7.44 -10.98
C ALA A 95 -3.10 -8.44 -12.12
N ALA A 96 -1.98 -8.25 -12.83
CA ALA A 96 -1.51 -9.16 -13.87
C ALA A 96 -1.29 -10.57 -13.32
N LYS A 97 -0.60 -10.70 -12.18
CA LYS A 97 -0.35 -12.01 -11.57
C LYS A 97 -1.61 -12.66 -11.01
N ALA A 98 -2.53 -11.88 -10.47
CA ALA A 98 -3.82 -12.38 -10.01
C ALA A 98 -4.66 -12.89 -11.19
N ALA A 99 -4.68 -12.17 -12.31
CA ALA A 99 -5.33 -12.64 -13.54
C ALA A 99 -4.73 -13.97 -14.02
N ASP A 100 -3.40 -14.09 -14.05
CA ASP A 100 -2.72 -15.34 -14.41
C ASP A 100 -3.16 -16.51 -13.51
N ARG A 101 -3.22 -16.30 -12.18
CA ARG A 101 -3.65 -17.33 -11.21
C ARG A 101 -5.10 -17.75 -11.37
N MET A 102 -5.96 -16.83 -11.79
CA MET A 102 -7.38 -17.10 -12.04
C MET A 102 -7.64 -17.62 -13.46
N HIS A 103 -6.60 -17.79 -14.28
CA HIS A 103 -6.73 -18.10 -15.71
C HIS A 103 -7.59 -17.09 -16.47
N LEU A 104 -7.54 -15.82 -16.05
CA LEU A 104 -8.24 -14.72 -16.70
C LEU A 104 -7.33 -14.11 -17.78
N PRO A 105 -7.83 -13.87 -19.01
CA PRO A 105 -7.06 -13.15 -20.04
C PRO A 105 -6.61 -11.78 -19.51
N ARG A 106 -5.35 -11.40 -19.76
CA ARG A 106 -4.80 -10.14 -19.22
C ARG A 106 -5.47 -8.91 -19.84
N GLU A 107 -6.09 -9.05 -21.00
CA GLU A 107 -6.92 -8.03 -21.66
C GLU A 107 -8.13 -7.63 -20.80
N ASN A 108 -8.55 -8.47 -19.85
CA ASN A 108 -9.59 -8.13 -18.89
C ASN A 108 -9.11 -7.17 -17.79
N ILE A 109 -7.82 -6.86 -17.74
CA ILE A 109 -7.28 -5.75 -16.94
C ILE A 109 -7.42 -4.49 -17.79
N ILE A 110 -8.26 -3.57 -17.35
CA ILE A 110 -8.48 -2.27 -17.99
C ILE A 110 -7.65 -1.24 -17.23
N ALA A 111 -6.46 -0.96 -17.76
CA ALA A 111 -5.55 0.05 -17.25
C ALA A 111 -5.87 1.41 -17.86
N CYS A 112 -6.25 2.36 -17.01
CA CYS A 112 -6.64 3.70 -17.42
C CYS A 112 -5.54 4.72 -17.15
N THR A 113 -5.09 5.46 -18.16
CA THR A 113 -4.29 6.69 -17.97
C THR A 113 -5.22 7.89 -17.93
N LEU A 114 -5.00 8.80 -16.97
CA LEU A 114 -5.87 9.95 -16.71
C LEU A 114 -5.05 11.26 -16.77
N PRO A 115 -4.54 11.67 -17.95
CA PRO A 115 -3.72 12.86 -18.04
C PRO A 115 -4.49 14.11 -17.61
N GLY A 116 -3.86 14.90 -16.72
CA GLY A 116 -4.35 16.16 -16.18
C GLY A 116 -3.30 17.27 -16.28
N PHE A 117 -3.47 18.36 -15.54
CA PHE A 117 -2.55 19.50 -15.58
C PHE A 117 -1.15 19.23 -14.99
N GLY A 118 -1.02 18.18 -14.16
CA GLY A 118 0.23 17.80 -13.49
C GLY A 118 0.91 16.56 -14.06
N THR A 119 0.43 16.02 -15.18
CA THR A 119 1.01 14.82 -15.78
C THR A 119 2.32 15.17 -16.49
N SER A 120 3.41 14.48 -16.15
CA SER A 120 4.67 14.59 -16.88
C SER A 120 4.76 13.55 -17.99
N ASP A 121 5.41 13.91 -19.09
CA ASP A 121 5.56 13.02 -20.25
C ASP A 121 6.29 11.72 -19.87
N GLU A 122 7.28 11.79 -18.98
CA GLU A 122 8.06 10.63 -18.53
C GLU A 122 7.21 9.61 -17.75
N THR A 123 6.44 10.07 -16.75
CA THR A 123 5.63 9.17 -15.93
C THR A 123 4.50 8.53 -16.74
N TRP A 124 3.93 9.30 -17.68
CA TRP A 124 2.95 8.79 -18.61
C TRP A 124 3.52 7.74 -19.55
N GLN A 125 4.70 7.97 -20.15
CA GLN A 125 5.37 6.98 -21.00
C GLN A 125 5.71 5.68 -20.26
N ASN A 126 6.14 5.78 -18.99
CA ASN A 126 6.39 4.61 -18.13
C ASN A 126 5.11 3.79 -17.92
N ALA A 127 3.98 4.46 -17.65
CA ALA A 127 2.68 3.80 -17.50
C ALA A 127 2.29 3.03 -18.77
N LEU A 128 2.38 3.68 -19.93
CA LEU A 128 2.05 3.05 -21.21
C LEU A 128 2.92 1.83 -21.51
N SER A 129 4.23 1.97 -21.31
CA SER A 129 5.21 0.91 -21.56
C SER A 129 4.94 -0.33 -20.69
N LEU A 130 4.61 -0.11 -19.41
CA LEU A 130 4.26 -1.18 -18.49
C LEU A 130 2.94 -1.88 -18.87
N ILE A 131 1.90 -1.11 -19.20
CA ILE A 131 0.59 -1.66 -19.59
C ILE A 131 0.73 -2.55 -20.82
N ALA A 132 1.44 -2.06 -21.84
CA ALA A 132 1.70 -2.81 -23.07
C ALA A 132 2.51 -4.09 -22.80
N SER A 133 3.58 -3.99 -21.99
CA SER A 133 4.44 -5.13 -21.65
C SER A 133 3.71 -6.22 -20.87
N LEU A 134 2.70 -5.84 -20.06
CA LEU A 134 1.88 -6.79 -19.31
C LEU A 134 0.74 -7.38 -20.14
N GLY A 135 0.43 -6.85 -21.33
CA GLY A 135 -0.69 -7.31 -22.16
C GLY A 135 -2.07 -6.91 -21.61
N ALA A 136 -2.13 -5.83 -20.82
CA ALA A 136 -3.39 -5.29 -20.31
C ALA A 136 -4.05 -4.37 -21.35
N SER A 137 -5.38 -4.27 -21.30
CA SER A 137 -6.10 -3.31 -22.14
C SER A 137 -5.84 -1.88 -21.64
N HIS A 138 -5.45 -0.99 -22.54
CA HIS A 138 -5.22 0.42 -22.23
C HIS A 138 -6.43 1.29 -22.59
N ARG A 139 -6.76 2.24 -21.73
CA ARG A 139 -7.71 3.32 -22.02
C ARG A 139 -7.15 4.65 -21.54
N GLU A 140 -6.98 5.59 -22.46
CA GLU A 140 -6.67 6.97 -22.09
C GLU A 140 -7.95 7.80 -21.94
N ILE A 141 -8.03 8.60 -20.87
CA ILE A 141 -9.13 9.52 -20.63
C ILE A 141 -8.54 10.86 -20.16
N ASP A 142 -8.54 11.84 -21.06
CA ASP A 142 -8.15 13.22 -20.71
C ASP A 142 -9.16 13.84 -19.74
N ILE A 143 -8.70 14.16 -18.53
CA ILE A 143 -9.55 14.74 -17.48
C ILE A 143 -9.50 16.26 -17.45
N ARG A 144 -8.65 16.91 -18.27
CA ARG A 144 -8.51 18.37 -18.30
C ARG A 144 -9.83 19.09 -18.60
N PRO A 145 -10.66 18.67 -19.58
CA PRO A 145 -11.93 19.36 -19.85
C PRO A 145 -12.90 19.28 -18.67
N ALA A 146 -13.01 18.11 -18.02
CA ALA A 146 -13.85 17.94 -16.84
C ALA A 146 -13.35 18.77 -15.65
N ALA A 147 -12.03 18.82 -15.46
CA ALA A 147 -11.41 19.63 -14.41
C ALA A 147 -11.60 21.13 -14.67
N LEU A 148 -11.43 21.62 -15.91
CA LEU A 148 -11.72 23.01 -16.26
C LEU A 148 -13.16 23.38 -15.94
N ARG A 149 -14.11 22.53 -16.36
CA ARG A 149 -15.53 22.78 -16.09
C ARG A 149 -15.83 22.86 -14.60
N MET A 150 -15.27 21.95 -13.81
CA MET A 150 -15.41 22.00 -12.35
C MET A 150 -14.85 23.29 -11.76
N LEU A 151 -13.70 23.77 -12.25
CA LEU A 151 -13.10 25.02 -11.80
C LEU A 151 -13.95 26.25 -12.16
N GLU A 152 -14.58 26.25 -13.35
CA GLU A 152 -15.55 27.27 -13.76
C GLU A 152 -16.77 27.28 -12.85
N ASP A 153 -17.37 26.10 -12.61
CA ASP A 153 -18.62 25.97 -11.86
C ASP A 153 -18.47 26.41 -10.39
N ILE A 154 -17.28 26.26 -9.79
CA ILE A 154 -16.99 26.74 -8.42
C ILE A 154 -16.47 28.18 -8.37
N GLY A 155 -16.39 28.87 -9.51
CA GLY A 155 -15.86 30.24 -9.59
C GLY A 155 -14.38 30.37 -9.24
N HIS A 156 -13.57 29.33 -9.50
CA HIS A 156 -12.16 29.33 -9.15
C HIS A 156 -11.35 30.30 -10.05
N PRO A 157 -10.44 31.14 -9.52
CA PRO A 157 -9.69 32.14 -10.31
C PRO A 157 -8.90 31.55 -11.49
N TYR A 158 -8.41 30.31 -11.35
CA TYR A 158 -7.74 29.57 -12.42
C TYR A 158 -8.60 29.46 -13.70
N ALA A 159 -9.92 29.31 -13.57
CA ALA A 159 -10.84 29.27 -14.71
C ALA A 159 -10.92 30.61 -15.45
N GLN A 160 -10.57 31.72 -14.80
CA GLN A 160 -10.54 33.07 -15.36
C GLN A 160 -9.16 33.46 -15.91
N GLY A 161 -8.23 32.49 -16.01
CA GLY A 161 -6.89 32.73 -16.54
C GLY A 161 -5.87 33.22 -15.51
N GLU A 162 -6.26 33.33 -14.23
CA GLU A 162 -5.31 33.58 -13.14
C GLU A 162 -4.51 32.30 -12.89
N LYS A 163 -3.40 32.14 -13.61
CA LYS A 163 -2.41 31.10 -13.32
C LYS A 163 -1.96 31.32 -11.88
N GLY A 164 -2.38 30.42 -10.99
CA GLY A 164 -2.06 30.49 -9.57
C GLY A 164 -0.60 30.87 -9.38
N LEU A 165 -0.38 32.01 -8.71
CA LEU A 165 0.92 32.38 -8.16
C LEU A 165 1.51 31.11 -7.54
N ARG A 166 2.72 30.73 -7.96
CA ARG A 166 3.56 29.77 -7.24
C ARG A 166 3.81 30.32 -5.83
N ARG A 167 2.85 30.17 -4.92
CA ARG A 167 3.06 30.30 -3.49
C ARG A 167 3.06 28.87 -2.96
N HIS A 168 4.28 28.36 -2.86
CA HIS A 168 4.72 27.20 -2.09
C HIS A 168 3.61 26.39 -1.41
N PHE A 169 3.35 25.19 -1.95
CA PHE A 169 3.17 24.04 -1.09
C PHE A 169 4.56 23.55 -0.63
#